data_AF-A0A357NJC6-F1
#
_entry.id   AF-A0A357NJC6-F1
#
_cell.length_a   1.000
_cell.length_b   1.000
_cell.length_c   1.000
_cell.angle_alpha   90.00
_cell.angle_beta   90.00
_cell.angle_gamma   90.00
#
_symmetry.space_group_name_H-M   'P 1'
#
loop_
_entity.id
_entity.type
_entity.pdbx_description
1 polymer ?
#
loop_
_entity_poly.entity_id
_entity_poly.type
_entity_poly.pdbx_seq_one_letter_code
_entity_poly.pdbx_strand_id
1 'polypeptide(L)'
;MSLAIVDVREWQNVLDLRTGKKVSEDTPAVRMVRAVLEKHPYPGDIDQRSNQWVTDTALDLIEKYAPGFVFLSYAQQYFSLRFTPLSEAEREKMIDAVFAEVERFTRESGFFTIVVGTGNMMPIAGFIDLSRLDGLAMSSNWATRYAGLYGLSTGDLDYLRRNPEIERLVSKEELIATFQGTPADADRLPDYFAVSREGMCFKSPYLRQPVMIPGDNRFIPVLATLGDVQSITDISEFIQAYLQNNKVALIMVEGIGERDFRFASKSCSNGPGWYFYEPGEAQYLALSTGKHQFFTYNPGYRYYLDDDASKEYPFSGYFNTMPAHTLGRSFAGRSIAVGNRSMFMHTVTGTDIAIECFARNLYNQGCLAVIHRQDK
;
A
#
# COMPACT_ATOMS: atom_id res chain seq x y z
N MET A 1 8.75 -6.17 -22.45
CA MET A 1 8.19 -4.80 -22.28
C MET A 1 6.95 -4.93 -21.40
N SER A 2 6.78 -4.05 -20.42
CA SER A 2 5.56 -4.05 -19.58
C SER A 2 4.52 -3.12 -20.18
N LEU A 3 3.26 -3.58 -20.23
CA LEU A 3 2.15 -2.81 -20.77
C LEU A 3 1.23 -2.33 -19.67
N ALA A 4 0.64 -1.16 -19.86
CA ALA A 4 -0.48 -0.63 -19.08
C ALA A 4 -1.75 -0.62 -19.95
N ILE A 5 -2.88 -1.01 -19.38
CA ILE A 5 -4.19 -0.88 -20.00
C ILE A 5 -5.00 0.04 -19.09
N VAL A 6 -5.29 1.25 -19.58
CA VAL A 6 -6.17 2.20 -18.89
C VAL A 6 -7.57 1.99 -19.45
N ASP A 7 -8.51 1.68 -18.58
CA ASP A 7 -9.92 1.50 -18.89
C ASP A 7 -10.74 2.55 -18.14
N VAL A 8 -11.41 3.42 -18.88
CA VAL A 8 -12.29 4.47 -18.34
C VAL A 8 -13.78 4.18 -18.64
N ARG A 9 -14.12 2.90 -18.79
CA ARG A 9 -15.40 2.30 -19.21
C ARG A 9 -15.75 2.48 -20.68
N GLU A 10 -15.73 3.71 -21.17
CA GLU A 10 -16.14 4.03 -22.55
C GLU A 10 -15.07 3.67 -23.58
N TRP A 11 -13.81 3.62 -23.15
CA TRP A 11 -12.69 3.25 -23.99
C TRP A 11 -11.54 2.65 -23.18
N GLN A 12 -10.70 1.89 -23.88
CA GLN A 12 -9.46 1.31 -23.36
C GLN A 12 -8.27 1.73 -24.22
N ASN A 13 -7.16 2.14 -23.59
CA ASN A 13 -5.88 2.38 -24.26
C ASN A 13 -4.81 1.45 -23.72
N VAL A 14 -4.02 0.89 -24.63
CA VAL A 14 -2.80 0.13 -24.31
C VAL A 14 -1.60 1.06 -24.44
N LEU A 15 -0.80 1.12 -23.38
CA LEU A 15 0.34 2.03 -23.24
C LEU A 15 1.59 1.23 -22.86
N ASP A 16 2.76 1.70 -23.27
CA ASP A 16 4.02 1.27 -22.67
C ASP A 16 4.09 1.84 -21.25
N LEU A 17 4.24 0.98 -20.24
CA LEU A 17 4.16 1.39 -18.83
C LEU A 17 5.28 2.38 -18.46
N ARG A 18 6.48 2.20 -19.03
CA ARG A 18 7.68 2.98 -18.68
C ARG A 18 7.63 4.39 -19.25
N THR A 19 7.13 4.56 -20.47
CA THR A 19 7.14 5.82 -21.21
C THR A 19 5.77 6.51 -21.25
N GLY A 20 4.70 5.78 -20.93
CA GLY A 20 3.32 6.23 -21.05
C GLY A 20 2.80 6.40 -22.48
N LYS A 21 3.59 6.04 -23.49
CA LYS A 21 3.21 6.20 -24.90
C LYS A 21 2.23 5.11 -25.31
N LYS A 22 1.22 5.47 -26.11
CA LYS A 22 0.27 4.52 -26.69
C LYS A 22 0.99 3.53 -27.61
N VAL A 23 0.59 2.27 -27.51
CA VAL A 23 1.08 1.17 -28.36
C VAL A 23 -0.09 0.40 -28.97
N SER A 24 0.19 -0.42 -29.98
CA SER A 24 -0.81 -1.21 -30.73
C SER A 24 -0.71 -2.72 -30.45
N GLU A 25 -0.14 -3.10 -29.30
CA GLU A 25 0.00 -4.49 -28.89
C GLU A 25 -1.37 -5.17 -28.67
N ASP A 26 -1.55 -6.36 -29.25
CA ASP A 26 -2.77 -7.16 -29.15
C ASP A 26 -2.46 -8.64 -28.94
N THR A 27 -1.73 -8.93 -27.87
CA THR A 27 -1.39 -10.30 -27.48
C THR A 27 -2.59 -11.00 -26.83
N PRO A 28 -2.60 -12.35 -26.73
CA PRO A 28 -3.65 -13.07 -26.00
C PRO A 28 -3.87 -12.57 -24.57
N ALA A 29 -2.78 -12.24 -23.86
CA ALA A 29 -2.84 -11.67 -22.52
C ALA A 29 -3.52 -10.29 -22.51
N VAL A 30 -3.20 -9.42 -23.47
CA VAL A 30 -3.85 -8.11 -23.63
C VAL A 30 -5.35 -8.28 -23.86
N ARG A 31 -5.77 -9.14 -24.80
CA ARG A 31 -7.20 -9.39 -25.08
C ARG A 31 -7.93 -9.93 -23.85
N MET A 32 -7.31 -10.86 -23.13
CA MET A 32 -7.86 -11.44 -21.91
C MET A 32 -8.09 -10.36 -20.84
N VAL A 33 -7.07 -9.56 -20.54
CA VAL A 33 -7.15 -8.50 -19.52
C VAL A 33 -8.17 -7.43 -19.90
N ARG A 34 -8.21 -7.01 -21.18
CA ARG A 34 -9.22 -6.07 -21.67
C ARG A 34 -10.65 -6.55 -21.43
N ALA A 35 -10.92 -7.82 -21.71
CA ALA A 35 -12.24 -8.41 -21.48
C ALA A 35 -12.59 -8.52 -19.99
N VAL A 36 -11.59 -8.75 -19.11
CA VAL A 36 -11.80 -8.74 -17.65
C VAL A 36 -12.14 -7.31 -17.19
N LEU A 37 -11.40 -6.29 -17.62
CA LEU A 37 -11.65 -4.90 -17.23
C LEU A 37 -13.03 -4.40 -17.67
N GLU A 38 -13.42 -4.71 -18.90
CA GLU A 38 -14.72 -4.32 -19.46
C GLU A 38 -15.89 -4.92 -18.66
N LYS A 39 -15.74 -6.17 -18.22
CA LYS A 39 -16.75 -6.88 -17.42
C LYS A 39 -16.84 -6.36 -15.98
N HIS A 40 -15.75 -5.85 -15.43
CA HIS A 40 -15.65 -5.45 -14.02
C HIS A 40 -15.26 -3.97 -13.87
N PRO A 41 -16.17 -3.03 -14.15
CA PRO A 41 -15.89 -1.61 -13.97
C PRO A 41 -15.74 -1.25 -12.48
N TYR A 42 -14.70 -0.49 -12.14
CA TYR A 42 -14.44 -0.11 -10.75
C TYR A 42 -15.57 0.77 -10.18
N PRO A 43 -16.15 0.42 -9.00
CA PRO A 43 -17.27 1.16 -8.43
C PRO A 43 -16.86 2.45 -7.68
N GLY A 44 -15.64 2.51 -7.12
CA GLY A 44 -15.13 3.67 -6.37
C GLY A 44 -14.62 3.31 -4.97
N ASP A 45 -13.67 4.11 -4.44
CA ASP A 45 -12.90 3.80 -3.21
C ASP A 45 -13.74 3.65 -1.93
N ILE A 46 -14.90 4.32 -1.88
CA ILE A 46 -15.82 4.28 -0.73
C ILE A 46 -17.13 3.54 -1.04
N ASP A 47 -17.31 3.01 -2.26
CA ASP A 47 -18.50 2.23 -2.61
C ASP A 47 -18.44 0.88 -1.88
N GLN A 48 -19.56 0.46 -1.29
CA GLN A 48 -19.67 -0.78 -0.50
C GLN A 48 -19.34 -2.04 -1.33
N ARG A 49 -19.45 -1.97 -2.65
CA ARG A 49 -19.11 -3.06 -3.58
C ARG A 49 -17.63 -3.10 -3.93
N SER A 50 -16.80 -2.19 -3.41
CA SER A 50 -15.40 -2.12 -3.85
C SER A 50 -14.56 -3.34 -3.48
N ASN A 51 -14.80 -3.97 -2.32
CA ASN A 51 -14.11 -5.23 -1.98
C ASN A 51 -14.67 -6.41 -2.80
N GLN A 52 -15.99 -6.42 -3.04
CA GLN A 52 -16.62 -7.39 -3.95
C GLN A 52 -16.01 -7.34 -5.35
N TRP A 53 -15.78 -6.15 -5.89
CA TRP A 53 -15.12 -5.95 -7.18
C TRP A 53 -13.72 -6.58 -7.23
N VAL A 54 -12.93 -6.47 -6.15
CA VAL A 54 -11.60 -7.10 -6.07
C VAL A 54 -11.75 -8.62 -6.18
N THR A 55 -12.65 -9.22 -5.40
CA THR A 55 -12.92 -10.66 -5.44
C THR A 55 -13.38 -11.13 -6.82
N ASP A 56 -14.39 -10.47 -7.40
CA ASP A 56 -14.99 -10.88 -8.69
C ASP A 56 -13.96 -10.78 -9.83
N THR A 57 -13.17 -9.71 -9.84
CA THR A 57 -12.09 -9.51 -10.82
C THR A 57 -10.99 -10.56 -10.66
N ALA A 58 -10.62 -10.89 -9.43
CA ALA A 58 -9.61 -11.91 -9.16
C ALA A 58 -10.07 -13.31 -9.56
N LEU A 59 -11.31 -13.69 -9.26
CA LEU A 59 -11.86 -14.99 -9.65
C LEU A 59 -11.92 -15.16 -11.17
N ASP A 60 -12.30 -14.10 -11.91
CA ASP A 60 -12.31 -14.09 -13.37
C ASP A 60 -10.89 -14.27 -13.95
N LEU A 61 -9.90 -13.58 -13.38
CA LEU A 61 -8.49 -13.79 -13.74
C LEU A 61 -8.00 -15.20 -13.38
N ILE A 62 -8.43 -15.76 -12.25
CA ILE A 62 -8.05 -17.13 -11.86
C ILE A 62 -8.56 -18.13 -12.88
N GLU A 63 -9.81 -17.99 -13.33
CA GLU A 63 -10.40 -18.85 -14.36
C GLU A 63 -9.64 -18.76 -15.68
N LYS A 64 -9.29 -17.55 -16.12
CA LYS A 64 -8.70 -17.31 -17.44
C LYS A 64 -7.18 -17.49 -17.51
N TYR A 65 -6.46 -17.19 -16.42
CA TYR A 65 -4.99 -17.16 -16.40
C TYR A 65 -4.39 -18.32 -15.59
N ALA A 66 -5.16 -18.94 -14.70
CA ALA A 66 -4.75 -20.05 -13.83
C ALA A 66 -3.44 -19.78 -13.04
N PRO A 67 -3.38 -18.70 -12.23
CA PRO A 67 -2.19 -18.39 -11.44
C PRO A 67 -1.94 -19.42 -10.33
N GLY A 68 -0.68 -19.50 -9.89
CA GLY A 68 -0.29 -20.19 -8.65
C GLY A 68 -0.17 -19.23 -7.46
N PHE A 69 0.00 -17.93 -7.72
CA PHE A 69 0.08 -16.89 -6.69
C PHE A 69 -0.93 -15.78 -6.96
N VAL A 70 -1.69 -15.39 -5.93
CA VAL A 70 -2.65 -14.29 -5.98
C VAL A 70 -2.34 -13.31 -4.86
N PHE A 71 -2.26 -12.02 -5.18
CA PHE A 71 -2.18 -10.94 -4.20
C PHE A 71 -3.47 -10.12 -4.24
N LEU A 72 -4.16 -9.95 -3.12
CA LEU A 72 -5.36 -9.11 -3.02
C LEU A 72 -5.14 -7.96 -2.05
N SER A 73 -5.71 -6.80 -2.36
CA SER A 73 -5.84 -5.68 -1.43
C SER A 73 -7.30 -5.26 -1.32
N TYR A 74 -7.83 -5.35 -0.10
CA TYR A 74 -9.14 -4.83 0.29
C TYR A 74 -8.91 -3.56 1.14
N ALA A 75 -9.22 -2.40 0.57
CA ALA A 75 -8.93 -1.08 1.12
C ALA A 75 -10.17 -0.18 1.31
N GLN A 76 -11.36 -0.65 0.93
CA GLN A 76 -12.60 0.14 1.00
C GLN A 76 -12.88 0.66 2.42
N GLN A 77 -12.66 -0.19 3.42
CA GLN A 77 -12.86 0.13 4.82
C GLN A 77 -11.85 1.16 5.33
N TYR A 78 -10.60 1.12 4.87
CA TYR A 78 -9.61 2.15 5.20
C TYR A 78 -10.04 3.52 4.67
N PHE A 79 -10.44 3.62 3.40
CA PHE A 79 -10.88 4.89 2.82
C PHE A 79 -12.17 5.40 3.46
N SER A 80 -13.12 4.51 3.73
CA SER A 80 -14.39 4.89 4.34
C SER A 80 -14.21 5.37 5.78
N LEU A 81 -13.42 4.65 6.60
CA LEU A 81 -13.08 5.11 7.95
C LEU A 81 -12.33 6.43 7.94
N ARG A 82 -11.38 6.59 7.01
CA ARG A 82 -10.55 7.79 6.93
C ARG A 82 -11.35 9.06 6.62
N PHE A 83 -12.40 8.97 5.79
CA PHE A 83 -13.07 10.16 5.25
C PHE A 83 -14.56 10.28 5.56
N THR A 84 -15.18 9.25 6.14
CA THR A 84 -16.61 9.25 6.48
C THR A 84 -16.79 9.02 7.98
N PRO A 85 -17.50 9.93 8.70
CA PRO A 85 -17.93 9.64 10.06
C PRO A 85 -18.94 8.49 10.03
N LEU A 86 -18.56 7.35 10.59
CA LEU A 86 -19.42 6.17 10.70
C LEU A 86 -19.82 5.94 12.15
N SER A 87 -21.05 5.50 12.37
CA SER A 87 -21.44 4.91 13.66
C SER A 87 -20.70 3.59 13.89
N GLU A 88 -20.64 3.15 15.15
CA GLU A 88 -20.05 1.85 15.50
C GLU A 88 -20.73 0.70 14.75
N ALA A 89 -22.06 0.71 14.64
CA ALA A 89 -22.79 -0.31 13.90
C ALA A 89 -22.46 -0.34 12.40
N GLU A 90 -22.32 0.82 11.75
CA GLU A 90 -21.91 0.90 10.34
C GLU A 90 -20.47 0.42 10.13
N ARG A 91 -19.59 0.76 11.08
CA ARG A 91 -18.21 0.29 11.10
C ARG A 91 -18.12 -1.23 11.24
N GLU A 92 -18.81 -1.82 12.23
CA GLU A 92 -18.80 -3.27 12.42
C GLU A 92 -19.34 -4.01 11.20
N LYS A 93 -20.45 -3.53 10.62
CA LYS A 93 -21.01 -4.09 9.37
C LYS A 93 -20.00 -4.04 8.22
N MET A 94 -19.24 -2.96 8.10
CA MET A 94 -18.23 -2.80 7.05
C MET A 94 -17.04 -3.75 7.26
N ILE A 95 -16.60 -3.93 8.50
CA ILE A 95 -15.54 -4.88 8.84
C ILE A 95 -16.02 -6.31 8.54
N ASP A 96 -17.23 -6.67 8.97
CA ASP A 96 -17.77 -8.01 8.71
C ASP A 96 -17.91 -8.28 7.21
N ALA A 97 -18.28 -7.27 6.42
CA ALA A 97 -18.38 -7.39 4.96
C ALA A 97 -17.04 -7.70 4.29
N VAL A 98 -15.92 -7.09 4.73
CA VAL A 98 -14.61 -7.42 4.13
C VAL A 98 -14.15 -8.83 4.49
N PHE A 99 -14.43 -9.30 5.71
CA PHE A 99 -14.11 -10.67 6.10
C PHE A 99 -14.99 -11.70 5.39
N ALA A 100 -16.26 -11.40 5.13
CA ALA A 100 -17.12 -12.22 4.29
C ALA A 100 -16.58 -12.34 2.85
N GLU A 101 -16.00 -11.28 2.29
CA GLU A 101 -15.32 -11.33 0.99
C GLU A 101 -14.03 -12.16 1.01
N VAL A 102 -13.25 -12.10 2.09
CA VAL A 102 -12.09 -13.00 2.29
C VAL A 102 -12.53 -14.46 2.28
N GLU A 103 -13.58 -14.80 3.03
CA GLU A 103 -14.12 -16.17 3.07
C GLU A 103 -14.68 -16.61 1.73
N ARG A 104 -15.41 -15.72 1.04
CA ARG A 104 -15.93 -15.97 -0.31
C ARG A 104 -14.81 -16.30 -1.28
N PHE A 105 -13.79 -15.45 -1.36
CA PHE A 105 -12.62 -15.68 -2.20
C PHE A 105 -11.94 -17.02 -1.87
N THR A 106 -11.71 -17.30 -0.58
CA THR A 106 -11.06 -18.53 -0.13
C THR A 106 -11.83 -19.76 -0.59
N ARG A 107 -13.15 -19.77 -0.39
CA ARG A 107 -14.04 -20.88 -0.76
C ARG A 107 -14.10 -21.09 -2.28
N GLU A 108 -14.22 -20.02 -3.05
CA GLU A 108 -14.44 -20.11 -4.50
C GLU A 108 -13.15 -20.33 -5.29
N SER A 109 -12.01 -19.83 -4.81
CA SER A 109 -10.71 -20.03 -5.46
C SER A 109 -10.04 -21.35 -5.09
N GLY A 110 -10.28 -21.86 -3.88
CA GLY A 110 -9.57 -23.03 -3.33
C GLY A 110 -8.08 -22.77 -3.01
N PHE A 111 -7.64 -21.51 -2.97
CA PHE A 111 -6.26 -21.16 -2.63
C PHE A 111 -6.00 -21.28 -1.13
N PHE A 112 -4.77 -21.67 -0.77
CA PHE A 112 -4.30 -21.50 0.60
C PHE A 112 -4.19 -20.00 0.89
N THR A 113 -5.09 -19.49 1.73
CA THR A 113 -5.27 -18.06 1.94
C THR A 113 -4.56 -17.59 3.21
N ILE A 114 -3.80 -16.52 3.07
CA ILE A 114 -3.06 -15.84 4.13
C ILE A 114 -3.61 -14.42 4.20
N VAL A 115 -4.01 -13.98 5.39
CA VAL A 115 -4.66 -12.69 5.61
C VAL A 115 -3.82 -11.85 6.56
N VAL A 116 -3.56 -10.60 6.19
CA VAL A 116 -2.77 -9.64 6.96
C VAL A 116 -3.55 -8.33 7.10
N GLY A 117 -3.77 -7.88 8.33
CA GLY A 117 -4.30 -6.55 8.59
C GLY A 117 -3.19 -5.50 8.53
N THR A 118 -3.48 -4.27 8.09
CA THR A 118 -2.44 -3.21 8.05
C THR A 118 -2.35 -2.37 9.32
N GLY A 119 -3.21 -2.63 10.31
CA GLY A 119 -3.26 -1.89 11.57
C GLY A 119 -4.56 -1.12 11.79
N ASN A 120 -4.80 -0.77 13.05
CA ASN A 120 -5.99 -0.07 13.52
C ASN A 120 -6.08 1.36 12.96
N MET A 121 -7.32 1.84 12.89
CA MET A 121 -7.65 3.25 12.66
C MET A 121 -8.18 3.87 13.96
N MET A 122 -7.92 5.15 14.17
CA MET A 122 -8.35 5.92 15.34
C MET A 122 -8.82 7.33 14.96
N PRO A 123 -9.68 7.98 15.77
CA PRO A 123 -10.07 9.37 15.55
C PRO A 123 -8.89 10.34 15.67
N ILE A 124 -8.95 11.43 14.91
CA ILE A 124 -7.97 12.52 15.05
C ILE A 124 -8.24 13.30 16.33
N ALA A 125 -7.19 13.46 17.15
CA ALA A 125 -7.20 14.31 18.33
C ALA A 125 -6.77 15.75 18.02
N GLY A 126 -5.89 15.96 17.05
CA GLY A 126 -5.42 17.29 16.68
C GLY A 126 -4.44 17.31 15.52
N PHE A 127 -4.01 18.53 15.16
CA PHE A 127 -3.16 18.78 14.01
C PHE A 127 -1.91 19.58 14.41
N ILE A 128 -0.74 19.08 14.04
CA ILE A 128 0.55 19.75 14.25
C ILE A 128 0.85 20.62 13.03
N ASP A 129 1.02 21.92 13.25
CA ASP A 129 1.32 22.90 12.20
C ASP A 129 2.83 23.21 12.16
N LEU A 130 3.47 22.87 11.05
CA LEU A 130 4.90 23.09 10.81
C LEU A 130 5.15 24.23 9.80
N SER A 131 4.12 24.98 9.39
CA SER A 131 4.26 26.04 8.38
C SER A 131 5.07 27.26 8.82
N ARG A 132 5.38 27.35 10.12
CA ARG A 132 6.11 28.47 10.72
C ARG A 132 7.60 28.20 10.94
N LEU A 133 8.08 27.02 10.55
CA LEU A 133 9.50 26.71 10.62
C LEU A 133 10.27 27.55 9.60
N ASP A 134 11.50 27.95 9.94
CA ASP A 134 12.43 28.55 8.98
C ASP A 134 12.87 27.50 7.93
N GLY A 135 13.06 26.26 8.37
CA GLY A 135 13.36 25.11 7.52
C GLY A 135 12.14 24.54 6.79
N LEU A 136 12.38 23.51 5.98
CA LEU A 136 11.33 22.81 5.24
C LEU A 136 10.82 21.60 6.01
N ALA A 137 9.51 21.54 6.23
CA ALA A 137 8.81 20.34 6.69
C ALA A 137 8.07 19.65 5.53
N MET A 138 8.31 18.35 5.39
CA MET A 138 7.64 17.46 4.44
C MET A 138 6.74 16.50 5.19
N SER A 139 5.44 16.65 5.01
CA SER A 139 4.40 15.72 5.46
C SER A 139 3.51 15.34 4.28
N SER A 140 2.82 14.21 4.34
CA SER A 140 1.90 13.80 3.29
C SER A 140 0.51 13.53 3.85
N ASN A 141 -0.51 13.59 2.99
CA ASN A 141 -1.86 13.18 3.39
C ASN A 141 -1.97 11.65 3.57
N TRP A 142 -0.93 10.87 3.29
CA TRP A 142 -0.96 9.41 3.39
C TRP A 142 -0.11 8.89 4.55
N ALA A 143 0.85 9.67 5.02
CA ALA A 143 1.63 9.44 6.22
C ALA A 143 1.35 10.54 7.26
N THR A 144 0.60 10.20 8.30
CA THR A 144 0.06 11.19 9.23
C THR A 144 0.91 11.39 10.46
N ARG A 145 1.62 10.34 10.88
CA ARG A 145 2.43 10.33 12.09
C ARG A 145 3.84 10.91 11.91
N TYR A 146 4.29 11.01 10.66
CA TYR A 146 5.69 11.28 10.35
C TYR A 146 5.84 12.53 9.48
N ALA A 147 6.86 13.32 9.79
CA ALA A 147 7.29 14.43 8.94
C ALA A 147 8.81 14.46 8.81
N GLY A 148 9.31 14.65 7.59
CA GLY A 148 10.72 14.89 7.31
C GLY A 148 11.05 16.36 7.43
N LEU A 149 12.17 16.69 8.06
CA LEU A 149 12.60 18.05 8.34
C LEU A 149 13.96 18.33 7.72
N TYR A 150 14.08 19.43 6.98
CA TYR A 150 15.27 19.81 6.22
C TYR A 150 15.71 21.23 6.54
N GLY A 151 17.01 21.41 6.80
CA GLY A 151 17.60 22.75 6.96
C GLY A 151 17.03 23.54 8.15
N LEU A 152 16.74 22.86 9.26
CA LEU A 152 16.17 23.49 10.45
C LEU A 152 17.12 24.52 11.09
N SER A 153 16.57 25.65 11.54
CA SER A 153 17.30 26.60 12.39
C SER A 153 17.42 26.09 13.84
N THR A 154 18.28 26.72 14.65
CA THR A 154 18.30 26.44 16.09
C THR A 154 16.96 26.79 16.76
N GLY A 155 16.28 27.83 16.28
CA GLY A 155 14.95 28.22 16.75
C GLY A 155 13.89 27.15 16.42
N ASP A 156 13.94 26.58 15.22
CA ASP A 156 13.06 25.47 14.82
C ASP A 156 13.22 24.27 15.75
N LEU A 157 14.46 23.83 16.01
CA LEU A 157 14.73 22.69 16.89
C LEU A 157 14.22 22.93 18.31
N ASP A 158 14.39 24.14 18.83
CA ASP A 158 13.88 24.52 20.15
C ASP A 158 12.36 24.52 20.22
N TYR A 159 11.69 25.04 19.18
CA TYR A 159 10.24 25.00 19.05
C TYR A 159 9.72 23.57 19.02
N LEU A 160 10.30 22.72 18.17
CA LEU A 160 9.88 21.34 17.99
C LEU A 160 10.08 20.50 19.26
N ARG A 161 11.20 20.66 19.98
CA ARG A 161 11.47 19.95 21.24
C ARG A 161 10.51 20.32 22.37
N ARG A 162 9.98 21.56 22.36
CA ARG A 162 9.03 22.05 23.37
C ARG A 162 7.58 21.76 23.00
N ASN A 163 7.30 21.32 21.77
CA ASN A 163 5.95 21.05 21.32
C ASN A 163 5.42 19.76 22.00
N PRO A 164 4.37 19.84 22.83
CA PRO A 164 3.85 18.68 23.57
C PRO A 164 3.18 17.62 22.69
N GLU A 165 2.89 17.94 21.42
CA GLU A 165 2.26 17.06 20.45
C GLU A 165 3.28 16.22 19.66
N ILE A 166 4.56 16.58 19.73
CA ILE A 166 5.66 15.81 19.15
C ILE A 166 6.15 14.81 20.19
N GLU A 167 6.13 13.53 19.82
CA GLU A 167 6.64 12.45 20.66
C GLU A 167 8.17 12.40 20.63
N ARG A 168 8.74 12.54 19.43
CA ARG A 168 10.17 12.35 19.20
C ARG A 168 10.67 13.17 18.02
N LEU A 169 11.91 13.65 18.15
CA LEU A 169 12.74 14.07 17.01
C LEU A 169 13.87 13.06 16.85
N VAL A 170 13.97 12.48 15.66
CA VAL A 170 14.95 11.44 15.33
C VAL A 170 15.95 12.02 14.35
N SER A 171 17.25 11.91 14.60
CA SER A 171 18.25 12.42 13.66
C SER A 171 18.42 11.49 12.45
N LYS A 172 19.00 12.02 11.37
CA LYS A 172 19.42 11.23 10.20
C LYS A 172 20.29 10.02 10.59
N GLU A 173 21.21 10.19 11.53
CA GLU A 173 22.11 9.12 11.99
C GLU A 173 21.35 8.03 12.73
N GLU A 174 20.39 8.40 13.57
CA GLU A 174 19.52 7.44 14.27
C GLU A 174 18.61 6.68 13.28
N LEU A 175 18.11 7.35 12.23
CA LEU A 175 17.37 6.70 11.15
C LEU A 175 18.21 5.64 10.43
N ILE A 176 19.44 5.99 10.04
CA ILE A 176 20.37 5.06 9.39
C ILE A 176 20.64 3.87 10.29
N ALA A 177 20.92 4.10 11.58
CA ALA A 177 21.15 3.03 12.54
C ALA A 177 19.92 2.11 12.72
N THR A 178 18.72 2.69 12.82
CA THR A 178 17.46 1.94 13.02
C THR A 178 17.19 0.93 11.90
N PHE A 179 17.49 1.32 10.66
CA PHE A 179 17.29 0.49 9.47
C PHE A 179 18.56 -0.21 8.97
N GLN A 180 19.65 -0.17 9.75
CA GLN A 180 20.95 -0.77 9.40
C GLN A 180 21.46 -0.31 8.02
N GLY A 181 21.26 0.98 7.71
CA GLY A 181 21.64 1.57 6.44
C GLY A 181 23.13 1.89 6.34
N THR A 182 23.52 2.31 5.14
CA THR A 182 24.87 2.76 4.80
C THR A 182 24.92 4.28 4.63
N PRO A 183 26.11 4.91 4.62
CA PRO A 183 26.23 6.33 4.33
C PRO A 183 25.62 6.75 2.98
N ALA A 184 25.59 5.87 1.99
CA ALA A 184 24.97 6.15 0.69
C ALA A 184 23.43 6.25 0.76
N ASP A 185 22.81 5.64 1.78
CA ASP A 185 21.36 5.71 1.98
C ASP A 185 20.92 7.06 2.58
N ALA A 186 21.87 7.90 3.01
CA ALA A 186 21.62 9.18 3.67
C ALA A 186 21.09 10.27 2.72
N ASP A 187 21.36 10.16 1.41
CA ASP A 187 21.14 11.24 0.44
C ASP A 187 19.67 11.67 0.33
N ARG A 188 18.74 10.71 0.51
CA ARG A 188 17.29 10.95 0.42
C ARG A 188 16.63 11.19 1.77
N LEU A 189 17.39 11.09 2.86
CA LEU A 189 16.87 11.24 4.22
C LEU A 189 16.76 12.72 4.62
N PRO A 190 15.73 13.08 5.40
CA PRO A 190 15.70 14.36 6.08
C PRO A 190 16.79 14.47 7.14
N ASP A 191 17.11 15.69 7.57
CA ASP A 191 18.05 15.94 8.65
C ASP A 191 17.49 15.46 9.98
N TYR A 192 16.17 15.64 10.17
CA TYR A 192 15.42 15.07 11.27
C TYR A 192 14.08 14.48 10.82
N PHE A 193 13.61 13.48 11.56
CA PHE A 193 12.24 12.96 11.50
C PHE A 193 11.48 13.43 12.72
N ALA A 194 10.35 14.10 12.53
CA ALA A 194 9.39 14.34 13.61
C ALA A 194 8.37 13.21 13.65
N VAL A 195 8.12 12.71 14.86
CA VAL A 195 7.12 11.69 15.16
C VAL A 195 6.05 12.34 16.03
N SER A 196 4.81 12.35 15.57
CA SER A 196 3.69 12.87 16.34
C SER A 196 3.36 11.92 17.51
N ARG A 197 2.70 12.43 18.56
CA ARG A 197 2.03 11.57 19.54
C ARG A 197 0.82 10.88 18.93
N GLU A 198 0.39 9.80 19.56
CA GLU A 198 -0.83 9.08 19.16
C GLU A 198 -2.04 10.03 19.05
N GLY A 199 -2.86 9.85 18.01
CA GLY A 199 -4.01 10.72 17.70
C GLY A 199 -3.67 12.05 17.04
N MET A 200 -2.41 12.48 17.02
CA MET A 200 -1.96 13.71 16.37
C MET A 200 -1.48 13.45 14.95
N CYS A 201 -1.76 14.36 14.02
CA CYS A 201 -1.25 14.29 12.66
C CYS A 201 -0.60 15.60 12.19
N PHE A 202 0.45 15.51 11.38
CA PHE A 202 1.04 16.70 10.77
C PHE A 202 0.12 17.27 9.70
N LYS A 203 -0.12 18.59 9.74
CA LYS A 203 -0.85 19.28 8.66
C LYS A 203 -0.10 19.09 7.35
N SER A 204 -0.84 18.73 6.31
CA SER A 204 -0.42 18.75 4.92
C SER A 204 -1.51 19.44 4.10
N PRO A 205 -1.23 19.95 2.89
CA PRO A 205 -2.28 20.45 2.01
C PRO A 205 -3.27 19.30 1.68
N TYR A 206 -4.39 19.27 2.41
CA TYR A 206 -5.41 18.24 2.29
C TYR A 206 -6.31 18.51 1.08
N LEU A 207 -6.50 17.48 0.23
CA LEU A 207 -7.57 17.49 -0.77
C LEU A 207 -8.93 17.13 -0.15
N ARG A 208 -8.92 16.31 0.92
CA ARG A 208 -10.04 16.05 1.82
C ARG A 208 -9.51 15.87 3.23
N GLN A 209 -10.21 16.44 4.21
CA GLN A 209 -9.83 16.35 5.61
C GLN A 209 -10.15 14.94 6.13
N PRO A 210 -9.17 14.21 6.70
CA PRO A 210 -9.45 12.93 7.35
C PRO A 210 -10.25 13.14 8.65
N VAL A 211 -11.05 12.15 9.02
CA VAL A 211 -11.72 12.05 10.32
C VAL A 211 -11.09 10.97 11.21
N MET A 212 -10.44 9.98 10.59
CA MET A 212 -9.66 8.94 11.24
C MET A 212 -8.26 8.87 10.63
N ILE A 213 -7.27 8.47 11.43
CA ILE A 213 -5.89 8.22 11.04
C ILE A 213 -5.46 6.82 11.49
N PRO A 214 -4.38 6.24 10.94
CA PRO A 214 -3.76 5.06 11.52
C PRO A 214 -3.40 5.27 13.00
N GLY A 215 -3.66 4.27 13.85
CA GLY A 215 -3.26 4.28 15.26
C GLY A 215 -1.79 3.88 15.49
N ASP A 216 -1.39 3.67 16.75
CA ASP A 216 -0.10 3.06 17.08
C ASP A 216 -0.12 1.57 16.68
N ASN A 217 0.34 1.32 15.46
CA ASN A 217 0.32 0.01 14.82
C ASN A 217 1.70 -0.64 14.87
N ARG A 218 2.34 -0.66 16.04
CA ARG A 218 3.59 -1.44 16.29
C ARG A 218 3.46 -2.91 15.93
N PHE A 219 2.27 -3.46 16.12
CA PHE A 219 1.94 -4.83 15.76
C PHE A 219 0.75 -4.85 14.79
N ILE A 220 0.75 -5.84 13.91
CA ILE A 220 -0.34 -6.09 12.99
C ILE A 220 -0.80 -7.56 13.07
N PRO A 221 -2.09 -7.83 12.86
CA PRO A 221 -2.60 -9.19 12.88
C PRO A 221 -2.28 -9.92 11.58
N VAL A 222 -1.81 -11.15 11.73
CA VAL A 222 -1.57 -12.10 10.65
C VAL A 222 -2.36 -13.37 10.94
N LEU A 223 -3.00 -13.96 9.93
CA LEU A 223 -3.73 -15.21 10.07
C LEU A 223 -2.85 -16.30 10.73
N ALA A 224 -3.39 -16.96 11.76
CA ALA A 224 -2.60 -17.84 12.63
C ALA A 224 -1.95 -19.05 11.92
N THR A 225 -2.40 -19.37 10.70
CA THR A 225 -1.87 -20.46 9.87
C THR A 225 -0.50 -20.15 9.24
N LEU A 226 -0.03 -18.89 9.25
CA LEU A 226 1.23 -18.48 8.60
C LEU A 226 2.51 -18.93 9.32
N GLY A 227 2.41 -19.80 10.33
CA GLY A 227 3.57 -20.23 11.12
C GLY A 227 3.92 -19.22 12.20
N ASP A 228 5.22 -19.09 12.51
CA ASP A 228 5.71 -18.19 13.55
C ASP A 228 6.36 -16.95 12.92
N VAL A 229 5.51 -15.98 12.58
CA VAL A 229 5.91 -14.69 11.98
C VAL A 229 6.11 -13.67 13.08
N GLN A 230 7.34 -13.23 13.30
CA GLN A 230 7.69 -12.28 14.36
C GLN A 230 7.77 -10.84 13.82
N SER A 231 8.12 -10.68 12.55
CA SER A 231 8.21 -9.42 11.83
C SER A 231 7.45 -9.46 10.51
N ILE A 232 6.94 -8.30 10.08
CA ILE A 232 6.35 -8.10 8.75
C ILE A 232 7.26 -8.57 7.61
N THR A 233 8.59 -8.49 7.81
CA THR A 233 9.58 -8.95 6.83
C THR A 233 9.64 -10.47 6.71
N ASP A 234 9.23 -11.22 7.73
CA ASP A 234 9.30 -12.69 7.73
C ASP A 234 8.20 -13.28 6.82
N ILE A 235 7.10 -12.55 6.63
CA ILE A 235 5.94 -12.97 5.83
C ILE A 235 6.33 -13.43 4.42
N SER A 236 7.28 -12.72 3.79
CA SER A 236 7.72 -13.06 2.42
C SER A 236 8.29 -14.48 2.33
N GLU A 237 9.18 -14.84 3.26
CA GLU A 237 9.85 -16.13 3.26
C GLU A 237 8.86 -17.27 3.51
N PHE A 238 7.93 -17.10 4.45
CA PHE A 238 6.87 -18.08 4.69
C PHE A 238 6.01 -18.30 3.45
N ILE A 239 5.57 -17.22 2.78
CA ILE A 239 4.77 -17.35 1.54
C ILE A 239 5.56 -18.08 0.45
N GLN A 240 6.83 -17.74 0.27
CA GLN A 240 7.69 -18.40 -0.73
C GLN A 240 7.82 -19.90 -0.47
N ALA A 241 7.93 -20.32 0.79
CA ALA A 241 7.98 -21.74 1.15
C ALA A 241 6.67 -22.47 0.78
N TYR A 242 5.51 -21.88 1.07
CA TYR A 242 4.21 -22.48 0.71
C TYR A 242 3.98 -22.55 -0.80
N LEU A 243 4.43 -21.54 -1.55
CA LEU A 243 4.32 -21.47 -3.01
C LEU A 243 5.06 -22.58 -3.75
N GLN A 244 5.99 -23.29 -3.09
CA GLN A 244 6.69 -24.43 -3.70
C GLN A 244 5.74 -25.59 -4.01
N ASN A 245 4.69 -25.77 -3.21
CA ASN A 245 3.80 -26.95 -3.29
C ASN A 245 2.31 -26.59 -3.33
N ASN A 246 1.94 -25.32 -3.18
CA ASN A 246 0.56 -24.89 -3.05
C ASN A 246 0.25 -23.68 -3.93
N LYS A 247 -1.02 -23.52 -4.28
CA LYS A 247 -1.56 -22.25 -4.74
C LYS A 247 -1.80 -21.35 -3.53
N VAL A 248 -1.20 -20.17 -3.50
CA VAL A 248 -1.23 -19.28 -2.32
C VAL A 248 -1.86 -17.95 -2.68
N ALA A 249 -2.77 -17.49 -1.83
CA ALA A 249 -3.34 -16.16 -1.90
C ALA A 249 -2.90 -15.35 -0.68
N LEU A 250 -2.28 -14.20 -0.90
CA LEU A 250 -2.00 -13.22 0.13
C LEU A 250 -3.03 -12.10 0.04
N ILE A 251 -3.74 -11.85 1.13
CA ILE A 251 -4.80 -10.83 1.20
C ILE A 251 -4.43 -9.78 2.25
N MET A 252 -4.26 -8.55 1.79
CA MET A 252 -4.10 -7.37 2.63
C MET A 252 -5.47 -6.76 2.93
N VAL A 253 -5.76 -6.56 4.22
CA VAL A 253 -6.98 -5.91 4.69
C VAL A 253 -6.61 -4.58 5.35
N GLU A 254 -6.76 -3.47 4.61
CA GLU A 254 -6.29 -2.17 5.08
C GLU A 254 -7.16 -1.59 6.20
N GLY A 255 -6.56 -0.86 7.14
CA GLY A 255 -7.27 -0.21 8.25
C GLY A 255 -7.87 -1.18 9.28
N ILE A 256 -7.47 -2.45 9.24
CA ILE A 256 -7.84 -3.48 10.21
C ILE A 256 -6.61 -3.84 11.04
N GLY A 257 -6.69 -3.62 12.35
CA GLY A 257 -5.71 -4.10 13.32
C GLY A 257 -6.28 -5.19 14.21
N GLU A 258 -5.55 -5.52 15.27
CA GLU A 258 -5.82 -6.70 16.11
C GLU A 258 -7.23 -6.73 16.70
N ARG A 259 -7.79 -5.58 17.08
CA ARG A 259 -9.14 -5.49 17.65
C ARG A 259 -10.23 -5.89 16.65
N ASP A 260 -10.02 -5.55 15.39
CA ASP A 260 -11.03 -5.67 14.35
C ASP A 260 -10.85 -6.93 13.50
N PHE A 261 -9.76 -7.67 13.69
CA PHE A 261 -9.47 -8.85 12.93
C PHE A 261 -10.37 -10.03 13.34
N ARG A 262 -11.11 -10.60 12.39
CA ARG A 262 -12.16 -11.59 12.69
C ARG A 262 -11.68 -13.03 12.78
N PHE A 263 -10.53 -13.35 12.16
CA PHE A 263 -9.97 -14.70 12.23
C PHE A 263 -9.05 -14.86 13.44
N ALA A 264 -8.81 -16.11 13.82
CA ALA A 264 -7.71 -16.43 14.72
C ALA A 264 -6.39 -15.89 14.13
N SER A 265 -5.71 -15.01 14.86
CA SER A 265 -4.52 -14.32 14.40
C SER A 265 -3.39 -14.38 15.40
N LYS A 266 -2.19 -14.13 14.89
CA LYS A 266 -1.00 -13.84 15.67
C LYS A 266 -0.55 -12.42 15.34
N SER A 267 0.03 -11.77 16.32
CA SER A 267 0.63 -10.45 16.17
C SER A 267 2.03 -10.59 15.61
N CYS A 268 2.38 -9.80 14.59
CA CYS A 268 3.78 -9.62 14.18
C CYS A 268 4.16 -8.14 14.24
N SER A 269 5.44 -7.86 14.46
CA SER A 269 5.95 -6.49 14.48
C SER A 269 5.87 -5.84 13.09
N ASN A 270 5.45 -4.58 13.05
CA ASN A 270 5.18 -3.82 11.84
C ASN A 270 6.29 -2.79 11.55
N GLY A 271 7.51 -3.04 12.02
CA GLY A 271 8.66 -2.16 11.80
C GLY A 271 9.74 -2.32 12.88
N PRO A 272 10.94 -1.75 12.65
CA PRO A 272 12.05 -1.88 13.58
C PRO A 272 12.02 -0.83 14.70
N GLY A 273 12.29 -1.27 15.93
CA GLY A 273 12.56 -0.41 17.08
C GLY A 273 11.41 0.53 17.42
N TRP A 274 11.63 1.84 17.25
CA TRP A 274 10.61 2.86 17.51
C TRP A 274 9.67 3.08 16.32
N TYR A 275 10.09 2.69 15.11
CA TYR A 275 9.35 2.95 13.88
C TYR A 275 8.38 1.81 13.57
N PHE A 276 7.19 2.19 13.13
CA PHE A 276 6.22 1.25 12.57
C PHE A 276 5.57 1.85 11.32
N TYR A 277 5.24 0.99 10.37
CA TYR A 277 4.63 1.43 9.12
C TYR A 277 3.18 1.89 9.32
N GLU A 278 2.83 3.04 8.75
CA GLU A 278 1.43 3.34 8.43
C GLU A 278 1.01 2.57 7.16
N PRO A 279 -0.31 2.33 6.93
CA PRO A 279 -0.80 1.70 5.71
C PRO A 279 -0.37 2.47 4.45
N GLY A 280 0.63 1.93 3.77
CA GLY A 280 1.33 2.60 2.68
C GLY A 280 2.32 1.67 1.95
N GLU A 281 2.95 2.20 0.91
CA GLU A 281 3.85 1.45 0.03
C GLU A 281 4.97 0.74 0.78
N ALA A 282 5.57 1.40 1.77
CA ALA A 282 6.71 0.87 2.49
C ALA A 282 6.32 -0.35 3.32
N GLN A 283 5.08 -0.40 3.83
CA GLN A 283 4.52 -1.56 4.52
C GLN A 283 4.36 -2.74 3.56
N TYR A 284 3.72 -2.49 2.42
CA TYR A 284 3.50 -3.50 1.38
C TYR A 284 4.81 -4.04 0.81
N LEU A 285 5.80 -3.18 0.65
CA LEU A 285 7.12 -3.56 0.17
C LEU A 285 7.94 -4.30 1.22
N ALA A 286 7.87 -3.91 2.50
CA ALA A 286 8.50 -4.67 3.57
C ALA A 286 7.99 -6.11 3.61
N LEU A 287 6.67 -6.27 3.47
CA LEU A 287 6.01 -7.56 3.42
C LEU A 287 6.39 -8.36 2.16
N SER A 288 6.27 -7.75 0.98
CA SER A 288 6.45 -8.45 -0.30
C SER A 288 7.92 -8.74 -0.64
N THR A 289 8.86 -7.92 -0.18
CA THR A 289 10.30 -8.13 -0.43
C THR A 289 11.00 -8.86 0.71
N GLY A 290 10.35 -8.93 1.89
CA GLY A 290 10.96 -9.41 3.12
C GLY A 290 12.09 -8.50 3.64
N LYS A 291 12.12 -7.23 3.20
CA LYS A 291 13.16 -6.26 3.57
C LYS A 291 12.57 -4.88 3.76
N HIS A 292 13.03 -4.17 4.79
CA HIS A 292 12.63 -2.77 4.99
C HIS A 292 13.09 -1.91 3.81
N GLN A 293 12.14 -1.22 3.16
CA GLN A 293 12.41 -0.30 2.04
C GLN A 293 12.38 1.17 2.47
N PHE A 294 12.71 1.46 3.73
CA PHE A 294 12.57 2.80 4.30
C PHE A 294 13.36 3.86 3.54
N PHE A 295 14.63 3.60 3.20
CA PHE A 295 15.46 4.58 2.49
C PHE A 295 14.94 4.94 1.10
N THR A 296 14.24 4.00 0.45
CA THR A 296 13.64 4.21 -0.87
C THR A 296 12.33 5.00 -0.79
N TYR A 297 11.54 4.78 0.25
CA TYR A 297 10.17 5.29 0.40
C TYR A 297 9.90 5.80 1.82
N ASN A 298 10.75 6.71 2.32
CA ASN A 298 10.55 7.28 3.66
C ASN A 298 9.43 8.31 3.62
N PRO A 299 8.50 8.37 4.60
CA PRO A 299 7.30 9.20 4.48
C PRO A 299 7.54 10.72 4.49
N GLY A 300 8.77 11.16 4.81
CA GLY A 300 9.16 12.56 4.91
C GLY A 300 10.06 13.05 3.78
N TYR A 301 10.24 12.29 2.70
CA TYR A 301 11.16 12.68 1.63
C TYR A 301 10.61 13.79 0.72
N ARG A 302 11.52 14.50 0.05
CA ARG A 302 11.22 15.53 -0.95
C ARG A 302 10.78 14.92 -2.29
N TYR A 303 9.60 14.31 -2.31
CA TYR A 303 9.07 13.58 -3.47
C TYR A 303 9.04 14.39 -4.78
N TYR A 304 8.88 15.72 -4.70
CA TYR A 304 8.85 16.61 -5.86
C TYR A 304 10.18 16.67 -6.63
N LEU A 305 11.28 16.18 -6.04
CA LEU A 305 12.56 16.05 -6.74
C LEU A 305 12.57 14.86 -7.71
N ASP A 306 11.69 13.88 -7.50
CA ASP A 306 11.60 12.64 -8.28
C ASP A 306 10.36 12.61 -9.20
N ASP A 307 9.63 13.72 -9.27
CA ASP A 307 8.36 13.85 -10.00
C ASP A 307 8.41 14.98 -11.02
N ASP A 308 9.20 14.77 -12.07
CA ASP A 308 9.33 15.69 -13.20
C ASP A 308 8.72 15.12 -14.50
N ALA A 309 8.64 15.96 -15.53
CA ALA A 309 8.05 15.59 -16.82
C ALA A 309 8.84 14.51 -17.61
N SER A 310 10.09 14.24 -17.23
CA SER A 310 10.95 13.22 -17.82
C SER A 310 10.87 11.87 -17.09
N LYS A 311 10.10 11.81 -15.99
CA LYS A 311 9.91 10.63 -15.18
C LYS A 311 9.51 9.39 -15.98
N GLU A 312 10.22 8.31 -15.73
CA GLU A 312 9.80 6.97 -16.14
C GLU A 312 8.66 6.47 -15.24
N TYR A 313 7.74 5.70 -15.82
CA TYR A 313 6.56 5.13 -15.16
C TYR A 313 5.53 6.19 -14.72
N PRO A 314 4.98 7.00 -15.65
CA PRO A 314 4.08 8.11 -15.32
C PRO A 314 2.76 7.71 -14.64
N PHE A 315 2.39 6.43 -14.69
CA PHE A 315 1.19 5.90 -14.02
C PHE A 315 1.46 5.33 -12.61
N SER A 316 2.72 5.29 -12.20
CA SER A 316 3.18 4.65 -10.97
C SER A 316 3.47 5.65 -9.84
N GLY A 317 2.89 6.86 -9.88
CA GLY A 317 3.04 7.84 -8.82
C GLY A 317 4.49 8.29 -8.65
N TYR A 318 5.03 8.24 -7.42
CA TYR A 318 6.41 8.63 -7.17
C TYR A 318 7.44 7.54 -7.53
N PHE A 319 7.03 6.32 -7.86
CA PHE A 319 7.95 5.24 -8.22
C PHE A 319 8.67 5.56 -9.54
N ASN A 320 10.00 5.53 -9.52
CA ASN A 320 10.86 5.71 -10.70
C ASN A 320 11.44 4.39 -11.24
N THR A 321 11.29 3.32 -10.48
CA THR A 321 11.72 1.97 -10.83
C THR A 321 10.71 0.97 -10.29
N MET A 322 10.55 -0.17 -10.99
CA MET A 322 9.76 -1.28 -10.46
C MET A 322 10.61 -2.08 -9.46
N PRO A 323 10.16 -2.24 -8.21
CA PRO A 323 10.89 -2.97 -7.18
C PRO A 323 11.35 -4.37 -7.62
N ALA A 324 12.56 -4.71 -7.20
CA ALA A 324 13.12 -6.04 -7.36
C ALA A 324 12.76 -6.92 -6.15
N HIS A 325 12.84 -8.25 -6.33
CA HIS A 325 12.71 -9.24 -5.25
C HIS A 325 11.36 -9.29 -4.53
N THR A 326 10.31 -8.68 -5.08
CA THR A 326 8.94 -8.87 -4.56
C THR A 326 8.48 -10.32 -4.77
N LEU A 327 7.53 -10.78 -3.96
CA LEU A 327 6.95 -12.12 -4.03
C LEU A 327 6.57 -12.55 -5.46
N GLY A 328 5.83 -11.73 -6.20
CA GLY A 328 5.40 -12.05 -7.56
C GLY A 328 6.57 -12.19 -8.54
N ARG A 329 7.62 -11.38 -8.35
CA ARG A 329 8.80 -11.39 -9.22
C ARG A 329 9.69 -12.60 -8.96
N SER A 330 9.82 -12.97 -7.69
CA SER A 330 10.57 -14.17 -7.26
C SER A 330 9.84 -15.47 -7.60
N PHE A 331 8.52 -15.44 -7.78
CA PHE A 331 7.74 -16.62 -8.17
C PHE A 331 7.89 -16.94 -9.67
N ALA A 332 8.31 -18.17 -9.95
CA ALA A 332 8.51 -18.66 -11.32
C ALA A 332 7.19 -18.99 -12.04
N GLY A 333 6.13 -19.32 -11.30
CA GLY A 333 4.81 -19.63 -11.86
C GLY A 333 4.06 -18.38 -12.34
N ARG A 334 2.78 -18.58 -12.69
CA ARG A 334 1.86 -17.50 -13.05
C ARG A 334 1.34 -16.78 -11.80
N SER A 335 1.27 -15.46 -11.83
CA SER A 335 0.86 -14.66 -10.68
C SER A 335 -0.02 -13.48 -11.07
N ILE A 336 -0.99 -13.15 -10.20
CA ILE A 336 -1.86 -11.98 -10.38
C ILE A 336 -1.92 -11.15 -9.10
N ALA A 337 -2.19 -9.86 -9.25
CA ALA A 337 -2.54 -8.96 -8.16
C ALA A 337 -3.83 -8.21 -8.50
N VAL A 338 -4.76 -8.10 -7.54
CA VAL A 338 -6.00 -7.33 -7.71
C VAL A 338 -6.26 -6.49 -6.46
N GLY A 339 -6.57 -5.21 -6.61
CA GLY A 339 -6.82 -4.38 -5.42
C GLY A 339 -7.51 -3.06 -5.69
N ASN A 340 -8.30 -2.61 -4.71
CA ASN A 340 -8.89 -1.28 -4.69
C ASN A 340 -7.98 -0.25 -4.00
N ARG A 341 -6.66 -0.45 -4.13
CA ARG A 341 -5.62 0.49 -3.70
C ARG A 341 -4.82 0.92 -4.90
N SER A 342 -5.04 2.15 -5.36
CA SER A 342 -4.41 2.63 -6.59
C SER A 342 -2.88 2.68 -6.45
N MET A 343 -2.19 2.41 -7.56
CA MET A 343 -0.74 2.29 -7.74
C MET A 343 -0.10 1.07 -7.11
N PHE A 344 -0.70 0.44 -6.09
CA PHE A 344 0.02 -0.54 -5.29
C PHE A 344 0.18 -1.87 -6.01
N MET A 345 -0.85 -2.36 -6.70
CA MET A 345 -0.84 -3.73 -7.20
C MET A 345 0.28 -3.95 -8.20
N HIS A 346 0.55 -2.97 -9.06
CA HIS A 346 1.65 -3.10 -10.03
C HIS A 346 3.02 -2.70 -9.48
N THR A 347 3.10 -1.79 -8.49
CA THR A 347 4.39 -1.32 -7.98
C THR A 347 4.94 -2.12 -6.81
N VAL A 348 4.11 -2.79 -6.00
CA VAL A 348 4.60 -3.44 -4.76
C VAL A 348 4.56 -4.96 -4.80
N THR A 349 3.83 -5.58 -5.73
CA THR A 349 3.65 -7.04 -5.74
C THR A 349 4.61 -7.74 -6.71
N GLY A 350 4.89 -7.09 -7.85
CA GLY A 350 5.68 -7.62 -8.97
C GLY A 350 5.09 -8.88 -9.63
N THR A 351 3.78 -9.04 -9.61
CA THR A 351 3.08 -10.14 -10.30
C THR A 351 3.09 -9.99 -11.82
N ASP A 352 2.64 -11.01 -12.56
CA ASP A 352 2.61 -10.95 -14.03
C ASP A 352 1.57 -9.96 -14.52
N ILE A 353 0.39 -10.03 -13.91
CA ILE A 353 -0.76 -9.20 -14.20
C ILE A 353 -1.17 -8.53 -12.89
N ALA A 354 -1.35 -7.23 -12.92
CA ALA A 354 -1.93 -6.46 -11.83
C ALA A 354 -3.17 -5.74 -12.35
N ILE A 355 -4.26 -5.76 -11.60
CA ILE A 355 -5.45 -4.94 -11.85
C ILE A 355 -5.74 -4.11 -10.60
N GLU A 356 -5.91 -2.82 -10.76
CA GLU A 356 -6.17 -1.92 -9.65
C GLU A 356 -7.19 -0.84 -10.01
N CYS A 357 -7.76 -0.23 -8.98
CA CYS A 357 -8.50 1.00 -9.20
C CYS A 357 -7.58 2.06 -9.78
N PHE A 358 -8.07 2.78 -10.79
CA PHE A 358 -7.45 4.00 -11.27
C PHE A 358 -8.22 5.17 -10.68
N ALA A 359 -7.96 5.42 -9.40
CA ALA A 359 -8.51 6.55 -8.68
C ALA A 359 -7.39 7.51 -8.29
N ARG A 360 -7.67 8.81 -8.37
CA ARG A 360 -6.76 9.87 -7.93
C ARG A 360 -7.49 10.74 -6.94
N ASN A 361 -7.05 10.73 -5.69
CA ASN A 361 -7.68 11.51 -4.61
C ASN A 361 -9.19 11.23 -4.45
N LEU A 362 -9.58 9.95 -4.51
CA LEU A 362 -10.98 9.48 -4.45
C LEU A 362 -11.86 9.89 -5.63
N TYR A 363 -11.28 10.44 -6.70
CA TYR A 363 -11.96 10.58 -7.98
C TYR A 363 -11.71 9.32 -8.80
N ASN A 364 -12.78 8.56 -9.05
CA ASN A 364 -12.74 7.37 -9.87
C ASN A 364 -12.50 7.76 -11.34
N GLN A 365 -11.36 7.35 -11.89
CA GLN A 365 -11.01 7.53 -13.30
C GLN A 365 -11.15 6.22 -14.08
N GLY A 366 -11.45 5.10 -13.41
CA GLY A 366 -11.63 3.78 -14.02
C GLY A 366 -10.74 2.71 -13.39
N CYS A 367 -10.16 1.87 -14.24
CA CYS A 367 -9.26 0.78 -13.86
C CYS A 367 -7.90 0.93 -14.58
N LEU A 368 -6.84 0.47 -13.91
CA LEU A 368 -5.53 0.28 -14.52
C LEU A 368 -5.20 -1.20 -14.42
N ALA A 369 -4.84 -1.82 -15.55
CA ALA A 369 -4.16 -3.10 -15.53
C ALA A 369 -2.72 -2.94 -16.01
N VAL A 370 -1.82 -3.75 -15.47
CA VAL A 370 -0.43 -3.84 -15.88
C VAL A 370 -0.09 -5.28 -16.21
N ILE A 371 0.56 -5.52 -17.34
CA ILE A 371 1.07 -6.82 -17.78
C ILE A 371 2.59 -6.72 -17.84
N HIS A 372 3.27 -7.29 -16.85
CA HIS A 372 4.74 -7.29 -16.75
C HIS A 372 5.40 -8.39 -17.56
N ARG A 373 4.78 -9.57 -17.63
CA ARG A 373 5.28 -10.77 -18.32
C ARG A 373 4.22 -11.25 -19.32
N GLN A 374 4.56 -11.22 -20.61
CA GLN A 374 3.67 -11.65 -21.70
C GLN A 374 4.00 -13.05 -22.22
N ASP A 375 5.10 -13.62 -21.75
CA ASP A 375 5.70 -14.88 -22.18
C ASP A 375 5.16 -16.09 -21.40
N LYS A 376 4.31 -15.86 -20.40
CA LYS A 376 3.65 -16.89 -19.57
C LYS A 376 2.16 -16.93 -19.83
#